data_AF-A0A957RAR5-F1
#
_entry.id   AF-A0A957RAR5-F1
#
_cell.length_a   1.000
_cell.length_b   1.000
_cell.length_c   1.000
_cell.angle_alpha   90.00
_cell.angle_beta   90.00
_cell.angle_gamma   90.00
#
_symmetry.space_group_name_H-M   'P 1'
#
loop_
_entity.id
_entity.type
_entity.pdbx_description
1 polymer ?
#
loop_
_entity_poly.entity_id
_entity_poly.type
_entity_poly.pdbx_seq_one_letter_code
_entity_poly.pdbx_strand_id
1 'polypeptide(L)'
;DDSRVFEQGKPAKDTTYVALTDARLGDRLCVYDINDHAESPDTPRHQFGCEIIAAGDAELAMTLNPAWRPQVTMTQIATDTLRVRVEQALPAGVTLSGRLIPESGDAFATQAFALVDGAWQADFVLPVAVPPVYLQLWVDETPVAPATRREVMADRGTGGNGAFGPAKLYGGVMVVSSDGKASYQGPDGQPLELGPGESIAWQSMPGTPPLPPRTWISGQSYRLDAFPPSLVNGGTVNIQFADEFAGVLAASSTAATAAIYFWDGAAWSALPTTVGTPADAVDGVKLASAPSQGVGIYAVLQESAESLYLPAIRRQ
;
A
#
# COMPACT_ATOMS: atom_id res chain seq x y z
N ASP A 1 14.24 7.97 20.28
CA ASP A 1 14.65 6.57 20.06
C ASP A 1 13.80 6.08 18.91
N ASP A 2 14.42 5.65 17.81
CA ASP A 2 13.74 5.30 16.57
C ASP A 2 13.24 3.84 16.60
N SER A 3 13.12 3.23 17.78
CA SER A 3 12.72 1.84 17.94
C SER A 3 11.22 1.60 17.72
N ARG A 4 10.39 2.65 17.65
CA ARG A 4 8.93 2.56 17.55
C ARG A 4 8.39 3.51 16.49
N VAL A 5 7.20 3.19 16.00
CA VAL A 5 6.46 4.00 15.03
C VAL A 5 5.09 4.31 15.59
N PHE A 6 4.71 5.58 15.49
CA PHE A 6 3.34 6.04 15.70
C PHE A 6 2.83 6.57 14.38
N GLU A 7 1.95 5.80 13.74
CA GLU A 7 1.32 6.21 12.49
C GLU A 7 0.35 7.38 12.75
N GLN A 8 0.58 8.49 12.07
CA GLN A 8 -0.26 9.70 12.15
C GLN A 8 -1.41 9.69 11.11
N GLY A 9 -1.48 8.61 10.32
CA GLY A 9 -2.42 8.43 9.23
C GLY A 9 -2.11 9.32 8.02
N LYS A 10 -3.04 9.29 7.05
CA LYS A 10 -3.02 10.16 5.88
C LYS A 10 -3.75 11.47 6.22
N PRO A 11 -3.17 12.64 5.93
CA PRO A 11 -3.91 13.90 6.03
C PRO A 11 -5.20 13.86 5.21
N ALA A 12 -6.25 14.53 5.68
CA ALA A 12 -7.50 14.60 4.93
C ALA A 12 -7.27 15.25 3.56
N LYS A 13 -8.04 14.82 2.55
CA LYS A 13 -8.01 15.41 1.21
C LYS A 13 -8.23 16.93 1.32
N ASP A 14 -7.50 17.70 0.52
CA ASP A 14 -7.51 19.17 0.48
C ASP A 14 -7.05 19.88 1.78
N THR A 15 -6.32 19.19 2.66
CA THR A 15 -5.68 19.81 3.83
C THR A 15 -4.17 19.98 3.63
N THR A 16 -3.62 21.05 4.21
CA THR A 16 -2.17 21.35 4.19
C THR A 16 -1.52 21.26 5.56
N TYR A 17 -2.22 20.72 6.55
CA TYR A 17 -1.72 20.55 7.90
C TYR A 17 -2.05 19.14 8.41
N VAL A 18 -1.18 18.61 9.26
CA VAL A 18 -1.39 17.35 9.98
C VAL A 18 -1.31 17.66 11.48
N ALA A 19 -2.26 17.15 12.25
CA ALA A 19 -2.20 17.21 13.70
C ALA A 19 -1.42 15.99 14.19
N LEU A 20 -0.21 16.22 14.72
CA LEU A 20 0.62 15.15 15.27
C LEU A 20 0.11 14.78 16.66
N THR A 21 -0.49 13.60 16.78
CA THR A 21 -0.95 13.03 18.05
C THR A 21 0.23 12.37 18.75
N ASP A 22 0.43 12.70 20.03
CA ASP A 22 1.47 12.17 20.91
C ASP A 22 2.94 12.40 20.50
N ALA A 23 3.20 13.14 19.41
CA ALA A 23 4.53 13.53 19.00
C ALA A 23 5.16 14.53 19.98
N ARG A 24 6.46 14.36 20.26
CA ARG A 24 7.22 15.14 21.23
C ARG A 24 8.44 15.78 20.57
N LEU A 25 8.96 16.82 21.21
CA LEU A 25 10.26 17.37 20.85
C LEU A 25 11.33 16.27 20.94
N GLY A 26 12.16 16.16 19.90
CA GLY A 26 13.19 15.13 19.78
C GLY A 26 12.73 13.84 19.08
N ASP A 27 11.43 13.68 18.80
CA ASP A 27 10.96 12.59 17.94
C ASP A 27 11.31 12.87 16.47
N ARG A 28 11.43 11.81 15.67
CA ARG A 28 11.65 11.91 14.23
C ARG A 28 10.30 11.90 13.51
N LEU A 29 9.90 13.03 12.94
CA LEU A 29 8.76 13.12 12.03
C LEU A 29 9.21 12.69 10.64
N CYS A 30 8.44 11.83 9.99
CA CYS A 30 8.65 11.45 8.59
C CYS A 30 7.33 11.51 7.82
N VAL A 31 7.38 12.03 6.60
CA VAL A 31 6.27 12.07 5.65
C VAL A 31 6.73 11.43 4.35
N TYR A 32 5.95 10.48 3.84
CA TYR A 32 6.19 9.80 2.58
C TYR A 32 4.97 9.95 1.68
N ASP A 33 5.16 10.60 0.54
CA ASP A 33 4.16 10.80 -0.49
C ASP A 33 4.75 10.31 -1.81
N ILE A 34 4.91 8.99 -1.88
CA ILE A 34 5.60 8.28 -2.97
C ILE A 34 4.69 7.35 -3.77
N ASN A 35 3.37 7.50 -3.60
CA ASN A 35 2.40 6.71 -4.33
C ASN A 35 2.52 7.01 -5.83
N ASP A 36 2.66 5.96 -6.64
CA ASP A 36 2.69 6.05 -8.11
C ASP A 36 1.37 6.57 -8.70
N HIS A 37 0.31 6.59 -7.90
CA HIS A 37 -1.02 7.02 -8.29
C HIS A 37 -1.55 8.05 -7.29
N ALA A 38 -2.13 9.13 -7.83
CA ALA A 38 -2.82 10.12 -7.04
C ALA A 38 -4.28 10.18 -7.50
N GLU A 39 -5.17 10.34 -6.53
CA GLU A 39 -6.59 10.60 -6.77
C GLU A 39 -6.73 11.97 -7.44
N SER A 40 -7.58 12.08 -8.46
CA SER A 40 -7.85 13.34 -9.14
C SER A 40 -8.37 14.39 -8.15
N PRO A 41 -7.95 15.66 -8.26
CA PRO A 41 -7.09 16.26 -9.29
C PRO A 41 -5.57 16.22 -8.98
N ASP A 42 -5.14 15.50 -7.95
CA ASP A 42 -3.74 15.44 -7.56
C ASP A 42 -2.90 14.71 -8.61
N THR A 43 -1.60 15.04 -8.61
CA THR A 43 -0.60 14.32 -9.41
C THR A 43 0.36 13.59 -8.45
N PRO A 44 0.87 12.40 -8.82
CA PRO A 44 1.91 11.72 -8.03
C PRO A 44 3.07 12.66 -7.76
N ARG A 45 3.38 12.87 -6.48
CA ARG A 45 4.38 13.87 -6.07
C ARG A 45 5.76 13.25 -5.84
N HIS A 46 5.86 11.95 -5.54
CA HIS A 46 7.13 11.25 -5.28
C HIS A 46 8.10 12.05 -4.40
N GLN A 47 7.59 12.47 -3.24
CA GLN A 47 8.31 13.29 -2.29
C GLN A 47 8.35 12.63 -0.90
N PHE A 48 9.44 12.85 -0.18
CA PHE A 48 9.62 12.33 1.18
C PHE A 48 10.49 13.27 2.00
N GLY A 49 10.27 13.30 3.30
CA GLY A 49 11.00 14.16 4.22
C GLY A 49 10.97 13.57 5.62
N CYS A 50 12.07 13.77 6.35
CA CYS A 50 12.18 13.41 7.75
C CYS A 50 12.99 14.45 8.50
N GLU A 51 12.55 14.84 9.68
CA GLU A 51 13.29 15.75 10.56
C GLU A 51 13.09 15.39 12.03
N ILE A 52 13.97 15.90 12.89
CA ILE A 52 13.78 15.82 14.34
C ILE A 52 12.93 17.01 14.76
N ILE A 53 11.78 16.75 15.38
CA ILE A 53 10.86 17.78 15.84
C ILE A 53 11.56 18.67 16.86
N ALA A 54 11.68 19.95 16.54
CA ALA A 54 12.22 21.00 17.38
C ALA A 54 11.15 22.03 17.76
N ALA A 55 11.44 22.80 18.81
CA ALA A 55 10.52 23.82 19.29
C ALA A 55 10.43 24.96 18.28
N GLY A 56 9.21 25.24 17.80
CA GLY A 56 8.95 26.29 16.82
C GLY A 56 8.91 25.81 15.37
N ASP A 57 9.10 24.50 15.13
CA ASP A 57 8.91 23.93 13.80
C ASP A 57 7.46 24.12 13.32
N ALA A 58 7.33 24.57 12.08
CA ALA A 58 6.04 24.78 11.41
C ALA A 58 6.04 24.25 9.97
N GLU A 59 7.19 23.79 9.47
CA GLU A 59 7.40 23.35 8.09
C GLU A 59 8.33 22.14 8.10
N LEU A 60 8.02 21.13 7.27
CA LEU A 60 8.88 19.98 7.02
C LEU A 60 9.45 20.09 5.61
N ALA A 61 10.77 20.05 5.47
CA ALA A 61 11.41 20.02 4.17
C ALA A 61 11.20 18.67 3.47
N MET A 62 10.67 18.70 2.25
CA MET A 62 10.41 17.51 1.43
C MET A 62 11.40 17.42 0.26
N THR A 63 11.91 16.21 0.01
CA THR A 63 12.77 15.89 -1.13
C THR A 63 11.93 15.28 -2.24
N LEU A 64 11.86 15.95 -3.39
CA LEU A 64 11.22 15.43 -4.61
C LEU A 64 12.20 14.52 -5.36
N ASN A 65 11.85 13.24 -5.52
CA ASN A 65 12.63 12.29 -6.31
C ASN A 65 11.73 11.25 -7.02
N PRO A 66 11.31 11.52 -8.28
CA PRO A 66 10.48 10.60 -9.06
C PRO A 66 11.12 9.23 -9.39
N ALA A 67 12.43 9.08 -9.17
CA ALA A 67 13.12 7.80 -9.37
C ALA A 67 13.04 6.88 -8.14
N TRP A 68 12.63 7.40 -6.98
CA TRP A 68 12.41 6.62 -5.76
C TRP A 68 10.94 6.17 -5.70
N ARG A 69 10.70 4.94 -6.14
CA ARG A 69 9.38 4.31 -6.23
C ARG A 69 9.50 2.80 -5.96
N PRO A 70 9.98 2.42 -4.76
CA PRO A 70 10.25 1.04 -4.46
C PRO A 70 8.97 0.22 -4.48
N GLN A 71 8.93 -0.85 -5.27
CA GLN A 71 7.86 -1.85 -5.17
C GLN A 71 8.26 -2.87 -4.12
N VAL A 72 7.63 -2.79 -2.95
CA VAL A 72 7.93 -3.65 -1.80
C VAL A 72 6.97 -4.82 -1.78
N THR A 73 7.46 -6.04 -1.58
CA THR A 73 6.67 -7.24 -1.37
C THR A 73 7.12 -7.94 -0.10
N MET A 74 6.25 -8.03 0.90
CA MET A 74 6.48 -8.76 2.15
C MET A 74 5.73 -10.09 2.11
N THR A 75 6.45 -11.21 2.17
CA THR A 75 5.87 -12.56 2.11
C THR A 75 6.30 -13.38 3.32
N GLN A 76 5.35 -13.88 4.10
CA GLN A 76 5.67 -14.81 5.16
C GLN A 76 6.01 -16.19 4.55
N ILE A 77 7.23 -16.69 4.79
CA ILE A 77 7.73 -17.95 4.21
C ILE A 77 7.93 -19.06 5.25
N ALA A 78 7.93 -18.70 6.53
CA ALA A 78 7.87 -19.62 7.67
C ALA A 78 7.07 -18.96 8.80
N THR A 79 6.81 -19.68 9.89
CA THR A 79 6.07 -19.14 11.05
C THR A 79 6.74 -17.90 11.64
N ASP A 80 8.05 -17.79 11.55
CA ASP A 80 8.91 -16.76 12.14
C ASP A 80 9.74 -15.99 11.10
N THR A 81 9.53 -16.24 9.81
CA THR A 81 10.38 -15.67 8.75
C THR A 81 9.55 -14.89 7.74
N LEU A 82 9.87 -13.60 7.61
CA LEU A 82 9.30 -12.70 6.61
C LEU A 82 10.36 -12.37 5.54
N ARG A 83 10.09 -12.76 4.30
CA ARG A 83 10.90 -12.34 3.14
C ARG A 83 10.41 -11.01 2.63
N VAL A 84 11.33 -10.06 2.48
CA VAL A 84 11.08 -8.78 1.85
C VAL A 84 11.83 -8.73 0.54
N ARG A 85 11.11 -8.50 -0.56
CA ARG A 85 11.66 -8.26 -1.89
C ARG A 85 11.32 -6.85 -2.34
N VAL A 86 12.28 -6.13 -2.88
CA VAL A 86 12.15 -4.73 -3.33
C VAL A 86 12.64 -4.60 -4.76
N GLU A 87 11.75 -4.17 -5.65
CA GLU A 87 12.12 -3.76 -7.01
C GLU A 87 12.38 -2.25 -7.01
N GLN A 88 13.66 -1.90 -7.10
CA GLN A 88 14.12 -0.53 -7.17
C GLN A 88 15.51 -0.51 -7.81
N ALA A 89 15.64 0.17 -8.95
CA ALA A 89 16.95 0.40 -9.55
C ALA A 89 17.76 1.35 -8.65
N LEU A 90 18.98 0.94 -8.29
CA LEU A 90 19.92 1.76 -7.51
C LEU A 90 21.25 1.88 -8.27
N PRO A 91 21.95 3.03 -8.15
CA PRO A 91 23.30 3.18 -8.68
C PRO A 91 24.26 2.14 -8.10
N ALA A 92 25.31 1.79 -8.84
CA ALA A 92 26.35 0.88 -8.36
C ALA A 92 27.02 1.41 -7.08
N GLY A 93 27.32 0.51 -6.14
CA GLY A 93 27.95 0.84 -4.86
C GLY A 93 27.01 1.38 -3.79
N VAL A 94 25.72 1.54 -4.09
CA VAL A 94 24.70 1.89 -3.12
C VAL A 94 24.12 0.62 -2.49
N THR A 95 23.90 0.64 -1.18
CA THR A 95 23.24 -0.45 -0.44
C THR A 95 21.84 -0.05 -0.01
N LEU A 96 20.97 -1.06 0.08
CA LEU A 96 19.62 -0.94 0.59
C LEU A 96 19.56 -1.65 1.94
N SER A 97 19.01 -0.97 2.93
CA SER A 97 18.87 -1.47 4.29
C SER A 97 17.42 -1.32 4.75
N GLY A 98 17.01 -2.15 5.68
CA GLY A 98 15.69 -2.05 6.28
C GLY A 98 15.61 -2.72 7.63
N ARG A 99 14.54 -2.42 8.36
CA ARG A 99 14.21 -3.12 9.60
C ARG A 99 12.70 -3.23 9.74
N LEU A 100 12.28 -4.28 10.43
CA LEU A 100 10.88 -4.50 10.77
C LEU A 100 10.61 -3.89 12.14
N ILE A 101 9.52 -3.15 12.25
CA ILE A 101 9.06 -2.49 13.46
C ILE A 101 7.69 -3.07 13.77
N PRO A 102 7.56 -3.93 14.79
CA PRO A 102 6.28 -4.49 15.14
C PRO A 102 5.34 -3.38 15.62
N GLU A 103 4.04 -3.55 15.38
CA GLU A 103 3.01 -2.60 15.87
C GLU A 103 3.07 -2.41 17.39
N SER A 104 3.48 -3.46 18.10
CA SER A 104 3.78 -3.40 19.53
C SER A 104 5.18 -3.96 19.80
N GLY A 105 6.00 -3.17 20.49
CA GLY A 105 7.36 -3.53 20.86
C GLY A 105 8.41 -2.69 20.13
N ASP A 106 9.67 -3.10 20.28
CA ASP A 106 10.81 -2.40 19.72
C ASP A 106 11.19 -3.00 18.35
N ALA A 107 11.75 -2.18 17.48
CA ALA A 107 12.23 -2.58 16.17
C ALA A 107 13.21 -3.76 16.24
N PHE A 108 13.06 -4.68 15.30
CA PHE A 108 14.02 -5.75 15.08
C PHE A 108 15.33 -5.20 14.50
N ALA A 109 16.35 -6.06 14.45
CA ALA A 109 17.66 -5.70 13.92
C ALA A 109 17.57 -5.23 12.45
N THR A 110 18.39 -4.25 12.11
CA THR A 110 18.58 -3.82 10.73
C THR A 110 19.19 -4.93 9.90
N GLN A 111 18.63 -5.14 8.71
CA GLN A 111 19.08 -6.10 7.72
C GLN A 111 19.53 -5.35 6.47
N ALA A 112 20.71 -5.71 5.96
CA ALA A 112 21.13 -5.32 4.62
C ALA A 112 20.46 -6.22 3.58
N PHE A 113 20.00 -5.64 2.48
CA PHE A 113 19.42 -6.37 1.37
C PHE A 113 20.51 -6.81 0.38
N ALA A 114 20.34 -7.99 -0.22
CA ALA A 114 21.19 -8.50 -1.28
C ALA A 114 20.44 -8.48 -2.62
N LEU A 115 21.14 -8.25 -3.73
CA LEU A 115 20.55 -8.42 -5.06
C LEU A 115 20.40 -9.90 -5.39
N VAL A 116 19.16 -10.33 -5.63
CA VAL A 116 18.77 -11.68 -6.04
C VAL A 116 17.83 -11.54 -7.23
N ASP A 117 18.21 -12.13 -8.37
CA ASP A 117 17.42 -12.11 -9.61
C ASP A 117 16.92 -10.70 -10.01
N GLY A 118 17.80 -9.70 -9.87
CA GLY A 118 17.51 -8.32 -10.25
C GLY A 118 16.67 -7.50 -9.26
N ALA A 119 16.29 -8.07 -8.11
CA ALA A 119 15.61 -7.35 -7.03
C ALA A 119 16.39 -7.44 -5.72
N TRP A 120 16.20 -6.47 -4.85
CA TRP A 120 16.79 -6.48 -3.52
C TRP A 120 15.98 -7.39 -2.62
N GLN A 121 16.63 -8.27 -1.87
CA GLN A 121 15.95 -9.25 -1.01
C GLN A 121 16.64 -9.35 0.36
N ALA A 122 15.82 -9.51 1.40
CA ALA A 122 16.22 -9.82 2.75
C ALA A 122 15.22 -10.79 3.39
N ASP A 123 15.72 -11.78 4.11
CA ASP A 123 14.90 -12.68 4.94
C ASP A 123 15.07 -12.26 6.40
N PHE A 124 13.99 -11.79 7.02
CA PHE A 124 13.97 -11.42 8.42
C PHE A 124 13.51 -12.62 9.24
N VAL A 125 14.45 -13.25 9.94
CA VAL A 125 14.17 -14.32 10.91
C VAL A 125 13.91 -13.69 12.27
N LEU A 126 12.69 -13.85 12.77
CA LEU A 126 12.21 -13.22 13.99
C LEU A 126 12.30 -14.17 15.18
N PRO A 127 12.48 -13.65 16.41
CA PRO A 127 12.44 -14.47 17.62
C PRO A 127 11.01 -14.89 18.02
N VAL A 128 10.01 -14.53 17.22
CA VAL A 128 8.58 -14.71 17.44
C VAL A 128 7.90 -15.08 16.11
N ALA A 129 6.66 -15.56 16.19
CA ALA A 129 5.84 -15.70 14.99
C ALA A 129 5.65 -14.32 14.31
N VAL A 130 5.61 -14.28 12.97
CA VAL A 130 5.56 -13.02 12.21
C VAL A 130 4.35 -12.17 12.63
N PRO A 131 4.56 -11.03 13.32
CA PRO A 131 3.46 -10.19 13.79
C PRO A 131 3.02 -9.19 12.70
N PRO A 132 1.99 -8.37 12.96
CA PRO A 132 1.85 -7.07 12.31
C PRO A 132 3.15 -6.27 12.40
N VAL A 133 3.65 -5.81 11.26
CA VAL A 133 4.90 -5.04 11.19
C VAL A 133 4.81 -3.90 10.18
N TYR A 134 5.50 -2.81 10.51
CA TYR A 134 5.97 -1.85 9.52
C TYR A 134 7.38 -2.25 9.06
N LEU A 135 7.64 -2.16 7.76
CA LEU A 135 8.98 -2.13 7.21
C LEU A 135 9.41 -0.67 7.06
N GLN A 136 10.49 -0.31 7.73
CA GLN A 136 11.26 0.88 7.36
C GLN A 136 12.34 0.45 6.38
N LEU A 137 12.35 1.05 5.20
CA LEU A 137 13.29 0.76 4.12
C LEU A 137 14.01 2.04 3.71
N TRP A 138 15.33 2.01 3.61
CA TRP A 138 16.11 3.16 3.19
C TRP A 138 17.33 2.79 2.38
N VAL A 139 17.81 3.76 1.60
CA VAL A 139 19.12 3.71 0.99
C VAL A 139 20.17 4.20 1.98
N ASP A 140 21.29 3.49 2.10
CA ASP A 140 22.40 3.90 2.97
C ASP A 140 23.16 5.07 2.35
N GLU A 141 22.62 6.26 2.54
CA GLU A 141 23.17 7.52 2.04
C GLU A 141 23.07 8.64 3.09
N THR A 142 23.88 9.68 2.93
CA THR A 142 23.88 10.86 3.79
C THR A 142 23.79 12.11 2.91
N PRO A 143 22.58 12.47 2.45
CA PRO A 143 22.40 13.63 1.61
C PRO A 143 22.66 14.92 2.40
N VAL A 144 22.98 15.99 1.67
CA VAL A 144 23.17 17.31 2.26
C VAL A 144 21.81 17.94 2.55
N ALA A 145 21.62 18.41 3.78
CA ALA A 145 20.42 19.14 4.17
C ALA A 145 20.13 20.32 3.21
N PRO A 146 18.86 20.59 2.87
CA PRO A 146 17.65 20.06 3.49
C PRO A 146 17.15 18.73 2.90
N ALA A 147 17.88 18.14 1.94
CA ALA A 147 17.47 16.85 1.38
C ALA A 147 17.59 15.74 2.42
N THR A 148 16.69 14.78 2.35
CA THR A 148 16.67 13.60 3.23
C THR A 148 17.00 12.35 2.45
N ARG A 149 17.45 11.29 3.15
CA ARG A 149 17.78 10.03 2.48
C ARG A 149 16.52 9.43 1.87
N ARG A 150 16.68 8.72 0.76
CA ARG A 150 15.62 7.89 0.19
C ARG A 150 15.18 6.88 1.22
N GLU A 151 13.94 7.02 1.67
CA GLU A 151 13.32 6.19 2.69
C GLU A 151 11.82 6.03 2.39
N VAL A 152 11.25 4.91 2.82
CA VAL A 152 9.82 4.62 2.74
C VAL A 152 9.41 3.73 3.93
N MET A 153 8.15 3.85 4.31
CA MET A 153 7.47 2.88 5.18
C MET A 153 6.48 2.05 4.37
N ALA A 154 6.45 0.74 4.61
CA ALA A 154 5.41 -0.16 4.11
C ALA A 154 4.84 -0.95 5.29
N ASP A 155 3.55 -1.24 5.28
CA ASP A 155 2.86 -1.97 6.35
C ASP A 155 2.50 -3.40 5.96
N ARG A 156 2.43 -4.30 6.94
CA ARG A 156 1.85 -5.63 6.80
C ARG A 156 0.96 -5.92 8.00
N GLY A 157 -0.35 -5.82 7.80
CA GLY A 157 -1.35 -6.15 8.80
C GLY A 157 -1.39 -5.24 10.03
N THR A 158 -0.71 -4.09 9.99
CA THR A 158 -0.75 -3.04 11.03
C THR A 158 -1.86 -2.03 10.72
N GLY A 159 -2.38 -1.31 11.72
CA GLY A 159 -3.37 -0.24 11.52
C GLY A 159 -4.77 -0.71 11.08
N GLY A 160 -4.90 -1.94 10.60
CA GLY A 160 -6.14 -2.64 10.27
C GLY A 160 -6.38 -3.86 11.17
N ASN A 161 -7.34 -4.71 10.78
CA ASN A 161 -7.60 -5.98 11.47
C ASN A 161 -6.94 -7.14 10.70
N GLY A 162 -5.61 -7.24 10.69
CA GLY A 162 -4.94 -8.46 10.22
C GLY A 162 -5.40 -9.68 11.04
N ALA A 163 -5.41 -10.87 10.44
CA ALA A 163 -5.77 -12.10 11.14
C ALA A 163 -4.52 -12.94 11.42
N PHE A 164 -4.27 -13.28 12.69
CA PHE A 164 -3.10 -14.02 13.15
C PHE A 164 -3.51 -15.09 14.15
N GLY A 165 -3.09 -16.34 13.94
CA GLY A 165 -3.56 -17.47 14.73
C GLY A 165 -2.78 -17.75 16.04
N PRO A 166 -3.38 -18.50 16.99
CA PRO A 166 -4.70 -19.12 16.90
C PRO A 166 -5.84 -18.11 17.10
N ALA A 167 -6.65 -17.90 16.06
CA ALA A 167 -7.76 -16.95 16.05
C ALA A 167 -9.00 -17.66 15.53
N LYS A 168 -10.03 -17.66 16.37
CA LYS A 168 -11.38 -18.12 16.06
C LYS A 168 -12.34 -17.06 16.54
N LEU A 169 -12.79 -16.19 15.64
CA LEU A 169 -13.75 -15.15 16.00
C LEU A 169 -15.14 -15.58 15.54
N TYR A 170 -15.99 -15.87 16.52
CA TYR A 170 -17.43 -16.07 16.32
C TYR A 170 -18.03 -14.76 15.76
N GLY A 171 -18.13 -14.65 14.44
CA GLY A 171 -18.58 -13.44 13.74
C GLY A 171 -17.85 -13.12 12.43
N GLY A 172 -16.73 -13.80 12.16
CA GLY A 172 -15.92 -13.62 10.95
C GLY A 172 -14.85 -12.54 11.11
N VAL A 173 -13.59 -12.89 10.84
CA VAL A 173 -12.51 -11.91 10.76
C VAL A 173 -12.56 -11.31 9.36
N MET A 174 -13.02 -10.07 9.24
CA MET A 174 -12.67 -9.30 8.05
C MET A 174 -11.21 -8.91 8.20
N VAL A 175 -10.38 -9.37 7.27
CA VAL A 175 -8.98 -8.93 7.21
C VAL A 175 -8.96 -7.62 6.46
N VAL A 176 -8.55 -6.53 7.09
CA VAL A 176 -8.65 -5.17 6.53
C VAL A 176 -7.27 -4.51 6.43
N SER A 177 -7.04 -3.71 5.38
CA SER A 177 -5.83 -2.87 5.24
C SER A 177 -5.74 -1.79 6.31
N SER A 178 -4.53 -1.25 6.50
CA SER A 178 -4.22 -0.16 7.42
C SER A 178 -5.12 1.07 7.26
N ASP A 179 -5.47 1.39 6.02
CA ASP A 179 -6.33 2.53 5.67
C ASP A 179 -7.84 2.22 5.67
N GLY A 180 -8.23 0.97 5.96
CA GLY A 180 -9.62 0.55 5.99
C GLY A 180 -10.27 0.33 4.62
N LYS A 181 -9.53 0.41 3.51
CA LYS A 181 -10.08 0.44 2.15
C LYS A 181 -10.08 -0.90 1.42
N ALA A 182 -9.18 -1.80 1.75
CA ALA A 182 -9.17 -3.17 1.24
C ALA A 182 -9.59 -4.15 2.33
N SER A 183 -10.35 -5.17 1.95
CA SER A 183 -10.68 -6.27 2.86
C SER A 183 -10.74 -7.62 2.16
N TYR A 184 -10.50 -8.67 2.94
CA TYR A 184 -10.69 -10.06 2.53
C TYR A 184 -11.74 -10.72 3.44
N GLN A 185 -12.68 -11.41 2.80
CA GLN A 185 -13.70 -12.22 3.44
C GLN A 185 -13.52 -13.69 3.05
N GLY A 186 -13.68 -14.59 4.02
CA GLY A 186 -13.60 -16.03 3.78
C GLY A 186 -14.64 -16.55 2.78
N PRO A 187 -14.44 -17.76 2.23
CA PRO A 187 -15.37 -18.39 1.29
C PRO A 187 -16.80 -18.43 1.83
N ASP A 188 -17.77 -18.14 0.96
CA ASP A 188 -19.21 -18.12 1.30
C ASP A 188 -19.56 -17.25 2.53
N GLY A 189 -18.76 -16.20 2.78
CA GLY A 189 -18.92 -15.32 3.93
C GLY A 189 -18.63 -15.97 5.28
N GLN A 190 -18.02 -17.17 5.28
CA GLN A 190 -17.75 -17.91 6.52
C GLN A 190 -16.58 -17.28 7.30
N PRO A 191 -16.59 -17.42 8.64
CA PRO A 191 -15.47 -17.02 9.47
C PRO A 191 -14.18 -17.73 9.08
N LEU A 192 -13.07 -17.00 9.14
CA LEU A 192 -11.74 -17.55 9.02
C LEU A 192 -11.35 -18.23 10.34
N GLU A 193 -10.86 -19.47 10.24
CA GLU A 193 -10.22 -20.18 11.34
C GLU A 193 -8.71 -20.25 11.06
N LEU A 194 -7.90 -19.70 11.96
CA LEU A 194 -6.44 -19.73 11.83
C LEU A 194 -5.81 -20.57 12.93
N GLY A 195 -4.95 -21.50 12.52
CA GLY A 195 -4.07 -22.28 13.38
C GLY A 195 -2.85 -21.49 13.87
N PRO A 196 -2.06 -22.06 14.81
CA PRO A 196 -0.86 -21.41 15.31
C PRO A 196 0.15 -21.05 14.20
N GLY A 197 0.57 -19.78 14.16
CA GLY A 197 1.53 -19.29 13.16
C GLY A 197 0.94 -19.00 11.78
N GLU A 198 -0.34 -19.29 11.58
CA GLU A 198 -1.06 -18.92 10.36
C GLU A 198 -1.43 -17.43 10.38
N SER A 199 -1.41 -16.80 9.20
CA SER A 199 -1.79 -15.39 9.08
C SER A 199 -2.42 -15.06 7.73
N ILE A 200 -3.23 -14.01 7.73
CA ILE A 200 -3.69 -13.31 6.53
C ILE A 200 -3.54 -11.81 6.82
N ALA A 201 -2.87 -11.09 5.94
CA ALA A 201 -2.57 -9.68 6.13
C ALA A 201 -2.63 -8.91 4.80
N TRP A 202 -3.12 -7.67 4.86
CA TRP A 202 -2.96 -6.72 3.78
C TRP A 202 -1.67 -5.92 3.97
N GLN A 203 -1.07 -5.55 2.84
CA GLN A 203 -0.01 -4.55 2.75
C GLN A 203 -0.49 -3.44 1.82
N SER A 204 -0.44 -2.19 2.26
CA SER A 204 -0.59 -1.05 1.38
C SER A 204 0.69 -0.86 0.57
N MET A 205 0.58 -0.76 -0.75
CA MET A 205 1.75 -0.74 -1.62
C MET A 205 2.28 0.70 -1.79
N PRO A 206 3.55 0.98 -1.47
CA PRO A 206 4.14 2.29 -1.75
C PRO A 206 4.35 2.54 -3.25
N GLY A 207 4.76 1.51 -4.00
CA GLY A 207 4.86 1.51 -5.46
C GLY A 207 4.08 0.36 -6.08
N THR A 208 3.64 0.51 -7.31
CA THR A 208 2.76 -0.47 -8.00
C THR A 208 3.45 -1.08 -9.22
N PRO A 209 3.25 -2.39 -9.53
CA PRO A 209 3.68 -2.98 -10.80
C PRO A 209 3.21 -2.18 -12.03
N PRO A 210 3.92 -2.24 -13.17
CA PRO A 210 3.51 -1.55 -14.39
C PRO A 210 2.07 -1.89 -14.78
N LEU A 211 1.25 -0.86 -14.98
CA LEU A 211 -0.16 -1.03 -15.33
C LEU A 211 -0.33 -1.40 -16.81
N PRO A 212 -1.42 -2.12 -17.18
CA PRO A 212 -1.79 -2.30 -18.57
C PRO A 212 -1.96 -0.96 -19.30
N PRO A 213 -1.66 -0.88 -20.61
CA PRO A 213 -1.86 0.35 -21.36
C PRO A 213 -3.30 0.88 -21.23
N ARG A 214 -3.43 2.20 -21.05
CA ARG A 214 -4.73 2.91 -20.95
C ARG A 214 -5.57 2.56 -19.70
N THR A 215 -4.91 2.06 -18.66
CA THR A 215 -5.51 1.90 -17.34
C THR A 215 -4.86 2.82 -16.32
N TRP A 216 -5.63 3.21 -15.30
CA TRP A 216 -5.09 3.85 -14.09
C TRP A 216 -5.74 3.22 -12.87
N ILE A 217 -5.05 3.30 -11.73
CA ILE A 217 -5.61 2.91 -10.44
C ILE A 217 -6.58 3.98 -9.96
N SER A 218 -7.75 3.54 -9.50
CA SER A 218 -8.65 4.34 -8.68
C SER A 218 -8.42 3.97 -7.21
N GLY A 219 -7.84 4.89 -6.44
CA GLY A 219 -7.40 4.65 -5.05
C GLY A 219 -5.95 4.17 -4.97
N GLN A 220 -5.71 2.99 -4.38
CA GLN A 220 -4.39 2.42 -4.13
C GLN A 220 -4.35 0.93 -4.51
N SER A 221 -3.15 0.37 -4.71
CA SER A 221 -2.94 -1.07 -4.83
C SER A 221 -2.59 -1.70 -3.47
N TYR A 222 -3.08 -2.91 -3.25
CA TYR A 222 -2.89 -3.64 -2.01
C TYR A 222 -2.35 -5.03 -2.31
N ARG A 223 -1.43 -5.52 -1.48
CA ARG A 223 -0.97 -6.90 -1.55
C ARG A 223 -1.65 -7.73 -0.47
N LEU A 224 -2.32 -8.81 -0.87
CA LEU A 224 -2.85 -9.81 0.06
C LEU A 224 -1.75 -10.84 0.34
N ASP A 225 -1.33 -10.95 1.60
CA ASP A 225 -0.43 -12.00 2.09
C ASP A 225 -1.21 -13.05 2.87
N ALA A 226 -0.75 -14.29 2.79
CA ALA A 226 -1.26 -15.37 3.64
C ALA A 226 -0.21 -16.46 3.86
N PHE A 227 -0.21 -17.03 5.06
CA PHE A 227 0.61 -18.18 5.42
C PHE A 227 -0.25 -19.22 6.15
N PRO A 228 -0.46 -20.43 5.58
CA PRO A 228 -0.09 -20.82 4.23
C PRO A 228 -0.87 -20.05 3.14
N PRO A 229 -0.36 -19.94 1.90
CA PRO A 229 -1.06 -19.21 0.81
C PRO A 229 -2.47 -19.72 0.51
N SER A 230 -2.75 -20.99 0.81
CA SER A 230 -4.05 -21.61 0.58
C SER A 230 -5.18 -20.98 1.40
N LEU A 231 -4.89 -20.26 2.48
CA LEU A 231 -5.90 -19.61 3.32
C LEU A 231 -6.75 -18.58 2.58
N VAL A 232 -6.24 -18.02 1.50
CA VAL A 232 -6.94 -17.00 0.70
C VAL A 232 -7.55 -17.54 -0.58
N ASN A 233 -7.47 -18.85 -0.82
CA ASN A 233 -8.06 -19.46 -2.01
C ASN A 233 -9.59 -19.53 -1.86
N GLY A 234 -10.33 -18.83 -2.74
CA GLY A 234 -11.79 -18.93 -2.82
C GLY A 234 -12.60 -18.00 -1.91
N GLY A 235 -11.96 -17.00 -1.28
CA GLY A 235 -12.67 -15.91 -0.60
C GLY A 235 -13.05 -14.77 -1.54
N THR A 236 -13.47 -13.64 -0.97
CA THR A 236 -13.80 -12.42 -1.71
C THR A 236 -12.88 -11.27 -1.28
N VAL A 237 -12.32 -10.58 -2.27
CA VAL A 237 -11.60 -9.32 -2.07
C VAL A 237 -12.56 -8.17 -2.31
N ASN A 238 -12.59 -7.20 -1.38
CA ASN A 238 -13.35 -5.97 -1.52
C ASN A 238 -12.41 -4.77 -1.45
N ILE A 239 -12.54 -3.81 -2.37
CA ILE A 239 -11.76 -2.57 -2.39
C ILE A 239 -12.71 -1.39 -2.53
N GLN A 240 -12.65 -0.48 -1.56
CA GLN A 240 -13.31 0.82 -1.63
C GLN A 240 -12.51 1.77 -2.53
N PHE A 241 -13.20 2.49 -3.40
CA PHE A 241 -12.60 3.47 -4.30
C PHE A 241 -13.54 4.66 -4.53
N ALA A 242 -12.99 5.81 -4.92
CA ALA A 242 -13.78 6.96 -5.32
C ALA A 242 -14.11 6.89 -6.82
N ASP A 243 -15.38 7.08 -7.20
CA ASP A 243 -15.79 7.16 -8.60
C ASP A 243 -15.57 8.58 -9.16
N GLU A 244 -14.30 8.88 -9.46
CA GLU A 244 -13.87 10.24 -9.83
C GLU A 244 -14.31 10.67 -11.24
N PHE A 245 -14.85 9.76 -12.05
CA PHE A 245 -15.20 10.04 -13.46
C PHE A 245 -16.71 10.17 -13.72
N ALA A 246 -17.56 9.98 -12.71
CA ALA A 246 -19.01 10.13 -12.86
C ALA A 246 -19.42 11.52 -13.40
N GLY A 247 -18.66 12.58 -13.06
CA GLY A 247 -18.93 13.95 -13.50
C GLY A 247 -18.37 14.32 -14.89
N VAL A 248 -17.27 13.71 -15.32
CA VAL A 248 -16.59 14.04 -16.60
C VAL A 248 -17.06 13.13 -17.75
N LEU A 249 -17.41 11.87 -17.46
CA LEU A 249 -17.94 10.92 -18.45
C LEU A 249 -19.40 11.17 -18.81
N ALA A 250 -20.11 12.07 -18.11
CA ALA A 250 -21.45 12.50 -18.54
C ALA A 250 -21.45 13.13 -19.94
N ALA A 251 -20.27 13.53 -20.46
CA ALA A 251 -20.08 14.05 -21.81
C ALA A 251 -19.59 13.00 -22.85
N SER A 252 -19.21 11.79 -22.43
CA SER A 252 -18.78 10.70 -23.32
C SER A 252 -19.62 9.45 -23.09
N SER A 253 -20.33 8.98 -24.11
CA SER A 253 -21.31 7.87 -24.03
C SER A 253 -20.75 6.47 -23.72
N THR A 254 -19.51 6.37 -23.24
CA THR A 254 -18.91 5.11 -22.78
C THR A 254 -18.41 5.30 -21.36
N ALA A 255 -19.16 4.75 -20.40
CA ALA A 255 -18.75 4.73 -19.00
C ALA A 255 -17.46 3.91 -18.86
N ALA A 256 -16.41 4.49 -18.28
CA ALA A 256 -15.26 3.73 -17.82
C ALA A 256 -15.76 2.63 -16.88
N THR A 257 -15.37 1.38 -17.13
CA THR A 257 -15.75 0.26 -16.26
C THR A 257 -14.64 0.04 -15.24
N ALA A 258 -14.95 0.31 -13.98
CA ALA A 258 -14.05 -0.01 -12.87
C ALA A 258 -14.12 -1.53 -12.58
N ALA A 259 -12.97 -2.19 -12.50
CA ALA A 259 -12.88 -3.59 -12.12
C ALA A 259 -11.68 -3.81 -11.19
N ILE A 260 -11.76 -4.83 -10.33
CA ILE A 260 -10.59 -5.31 -9.61
C ILE A 260 -9.72 -6.09 -10.59
N TYR A 261 -8.44 -5.75 -10.62
CA TYR A 261 -7.41 -6.50 -11.32
C TYR A 261 -6.51 -7.20 -10.32
N PHE A 262 -5.99 -8.37 -10.71
CA PHE A 262 -5.03 -9.16 -9.96
C PHE A 262 -3.71 -9.25 -10.73
N TRP A 263 -2.61 -8.94 -10.04
CA TRP A 263 -1.24 -9.14 -10.52
C TRP A 263 -0.68 -10.43 -9.91
N ASP A 264 -0.37 -11.39 -10.77
CA ASP A 264 0.13 -12.72 -10.42
C ASP A 264 1.66 -12.79 -10.25
N GLY A 265 2.36 -11.66 -10.38
CA GLY A 265 3.82 -11.58 -10.44
C GLY A 265 4.36 -11.30 -11.84
N ALA A 266 3.54 -11.43 -12.89
CA ALA A 266 3.96 -11.25 -14.28
C ALA A 266 2.96 -10.42 -15.11
N ALA A 267 1.66 -10.56 -14.87
CA ALA A 267 0.64 -9.84 -15.62
C ALA A 267 -0.57 -9.47 -14.76
N TRP A 268 -1.23 -8.38 -15.16
CA TRP A 268 -2.53 -7.98 -14.61
C TRP A 268 -3.65 -8.71 -15.34
N SER A 269 -4.63 -9.21 -14.58
CA SER A 269 -5.84 -9.85 -15.09
C SER A 269 -7.08 -9.21 -14.47
N ALA A 270 -8.06 -8.84 -15.28
CA ALA A 270 -9.33 -8.32 -14.80
C ALA A 270 -10.14 -9.46 -14.15
N LEU A 271 -10.70 -9.22 -12.96
CA LEU A 271 -11.53 -10.17 -12.26
C LEU A 271 -13.02 -9.90 -12.50
N PRO A 272 -13.89 -10.93 -12.43
CA PRO A 272 -15.34 -10.75 -12.40
C PRO A 272 -15.74 -9.89 -11.20
N THR A 273 -15.94 -8.59 -11.44
CA THR A 273 -16.12 -7.58 -10.40
C THR A 273 -17.56 -7.13 -10.34
N THR A 274 -18.13 -7.11 -9.13
CA THR A 274 -19.39 -6.41 -8.84
C THR A 274 -19.07 -5.09 -8.19
N VAL A 275 -19.70 -4.01 -8.65
CA VAL A 275 -19.55 -2.67 -8.07
C VAL A 275 -20.86 -2.26 -7.43
N GLY A 276 -20.80 -1.91 -6.14
CA GLY A 276 -21.93 -1.41 -5.37
C GLY A 276 -21.60 -0.13 -4.62
N THR A 277 -22.60 0.38 -3.90
CA THR A 277 -22.45 1.51 -2.98
C THR A 277 -22.60 0.98 -1.55
N PRO A 278 -21.59 1.14 -0.67
CA PRO A 278 -21.74 0.78 0.74
C PRO A 278 -22.95 1.47 1.38
N ALA A 279 -23.66 0.78 2.25
CA ALA A 279 -24.61 1.42 3.16
C ALA A 279 -23.81 2.43 4.00
N ASP A 280 -24.19 3.71 3.97
CA ASP A 280 -23.49 4.82 4.64
C ASP A 280 -22.22 5.35 3.94
N ALA A 281 -21.99 5.01 2.67
CA ALA A 281 -20.94 5.65 1.88
C ALA A 281 -21.19 7.16 1.75
N VAL A 282 -20.13 7.95 1.97
CA VAL A 282 -20.09 9.34 1.51
C VAL A 282 -20.28 9.35 -0.01
N ASP A 283 -21.00 10.35 -0.53
CA ASP A 283 -21.27 10.50 -1.97
C ASP A 283 -19.97 10.32 -2.79
N GLY A 284 -20.05 9.44 -3.79
CA GLY A 284 -18.93 9.14 -4.70
C GLY A 284 -18.04 7.96 -4.29
N VAL A 285 -18.17 7.41 -3.07
CA VAL A 285 -17.45 6.19 -2.67
C VAL A 285 -18.20 4.93 -3.14
N LYS A 286 -17.48 4.04 -3.81
CA LYS A 286 -17.97 2.74 -4.29
C LYS A 286 -17.18 1.59 -3.67
N LEU A 287 -17.77 0.40 -3.70
CA LEU A 287 -17.13 -0.85 -3.31
C LEU A 287 -17.06 -1.77 -4.52
N ALA A 288 -15.85 -2.16 -4.91
CA ALA A 288 -15.63 -3.23 -5.87
C ALA A 288 -15.41 -4.55 -5.11
N SER A 289 -16.05 -5.63 -5.56
CA SER A 289 -15.94 -6.97 -4.96
C SER A 289 -15.66 -8.01 -6.04
N ALA A 290 -14.68 -8.89 -5.80
CA ALA A 290 -14.31 -9.95 -6.75
C ALA A 290 -13.80 -11.22 -6.02
N PRO A 291 -13.92 -12.42 -6.64
CA PRO A 291 -13.33 -13.64 -6.10
C PRO A 291 -11.81 -13.52 -5.99
N SER A 292 -11.26 -13.88 -4.82
CA SER A 292 -9.81 -13.91 -4.61
C SER A 292 -9.13 -14.91 -5.53
N GLN A 293 -7.99 -14.51 -6.10
CA GLN A 293 -7.07 -15.36 -6.86
C GLN A 293 -5.88 -15.85 -6.00
N GLY A 294 -5.94 -15.65 -4.69
CA GLY A 294 -4.88 -16.02 -3.75
C GLY A 294 -3.97 -14.85 -3.36
N VAL A 295 -2.76 -15.18 -2.89
CA VAL A 295 -1.71 -14.21 -2.55
C VAL A 295 -1.25 -13.45 -3.80
N GLY A 296 -1.20 -12.12 -3.73
CA GLY A 296 -0.78 -11.27 -4.85
C GLY A 296 -1.25 -9.83 -4.68
N ILE A 297 -1.12 -9.01 -5.73
CA ILE A 297 -1.47 -7.59 -5.69
C ILE A 297 -2.84 -7.39 -6.36
N TYR A 298 -3.71 -6.64 -5.69
CA TYR A 298 -5.05 -6.29 -6.13
C TYR A 298 -5.17 -4.77 -6.24
N ALA A 299 -5.82 -4.28 -7.28
CA ALA A 299 -6.13 -2.86 -7.43
C ALA A 299 -7.43 -2.67 -8.22
N VAL A 300 -8.15 -1.58 -7.99
CA VAL A 300 -9.26 -1.19 -8.87
C VAL A 300 -8.67 -0.39 -10.03
N LEU A 301 -8.76 -0.93 -11.25
CA LEU A 301 -8.37 -0.20 -12.45
C LEU A 301 -9.61 0.33 -13.18
N GLN A 302 -9.43 1.50 -13.77
CA GLN A 302 -10.37 2.10 -14.70
C GLN A 302 -9.70 2.23 -16.07
N GLU A 303 -10.46 1.99 -17.14
CA GLU A 303 -10.02 2.14 -18.52
C GLU A 303 -10.50 3.47 -19.11
N SER A 304 -9.64 4.15 -19.87
CA SER A 304 -10.06 5.35 -20.61
C SER A 304 -10.78 4.91 -21.87
N ALA A 305 -11.98 5.44 -22.10
CA ALA A 305 -12.55 5.47 -23.43
C ALA A 305 -11.64 6.30 -24.36
N GLU A 306 -11.41 5.83 -25.60
CA GLU A 306 -10.75 6.62 -26.63
C GLU A 306 -11.51 7.93 -26.84
N SER A 307 -10.99 9.02 -26.28
CA SER A 307 -11.47 10.36 -26.59
C SER A 307 -10.50 10.98 -27.57
N LEU A 308 -10.72 10.72 -28.86
CA LEU A 308 -10.04 11.44 -29.93
C LEU A 308 -10.61 12.86 -29.96
N TYR A 309 -9.94 13.79 -29.26
CA TYR A 309 -10.30 15.20 -29.30
C TYR A 309 -10.01 15.76 -30.70
N LEU A 310 -11.03 15.83 -31.55
CA LEU A 310 -10.98 16.66 -32.75
C LEU A 310 -11.06 18.13 -32.30
N PRO A 311 -10.06 18.99 -32.61
CA PRO A 311 -10.20 20.42 -32.36
C PRO A 311 -11.41 20.95 -33.14
N ALA A 312 -12.18 21.84 -32.52
CA ALA A 312 -13.35 22.45 -33.14
C ALA A 312 -12.94 23.20 -34.43
N ILE A 313 -13.20 22.60 -35.59
CA ILE A 313 -13.01 23.25 -36.88
C ILE A 313 -14.15 24.26 -37.04
N ARG A 314 -13.86 25.54 -36.80
CA ARG A 314 -14.76 26.62 -37.22
C ARG A 314 -14.46 26.98 -38.67
N ARG A 315 -15.44 26.85 -39.56
CA ARG A 315 -15.41 27.52 -40.87
C ARG A 315 -15.51 29.03 -40.61
N GLN A 316 -14.54 29.78 -41.13
CA GLN A 316 -14.72 31.22 -41.37
C GLN A 316 -15.56 31.43 -42.62
#